data_AF-B5VEY5-F1
#
_entry.id   AF-B5VEY5-F1
#
_cell.length_a   1.000
_cell.length_b   1.000
_cell.length_c   1.000
_cell.angle_alpha   90.00
_cell.angle_beta   90.00
_cell.angle_gamma   90.00
#
_symmetry.space_group_name_H-M   'P 1'
#
loop_
_entity.id
_entity.type
_entity.pdbx_description
1 polymer ?
#
loop_
_entity_poly.entity_id
_entity_poly.type
_entity_poly.pdbx_seq_one_letter_code
_entity_poly.pdbx_strand_id
1 'polypeptide(L)'
;MRLAVVVTLLVHCFLVTCSPGDNLDEFIDCTYACEYNRRCPNSQINYIDPETNMFHDIEFFDTPPLYSKLLFWDCISDCDYQCQHIITRWRIDEEEEIYQFHGKWPFLRVLGTQEFFSTIFSIGNFIPHYKGFVKFSRIIREEGDRRRKNSRSILIWNYLYVTVAGMLAWTASSVFHCRDLIITEKLDYFFAGLTVLTGFHAIFARMTSMFLYPKIAQAFTASVAAIFALHILRLYVDWSYTYNMRFNIFFGVLQYILLIMLSCQNYHALTKAKANGRIQENRVLQLRRG
;
A
#
# COMPACT_ATOMS: atom_id res chain seq x y z
N MET A 1 -18.63 17.24 -15.75
CA MET A 1 -18.89 15.79 -15.72
C MET A 1 -20.23 15.56 -15.02
N ARG A 2 -21.18 14.90 -15.69
CA ARG A 2 -22.54 14.72 -15.16
C ARG A 2 -22.51 13.71 -14.01
N LEU A 3 -23.19 14.01 -12.90
CA LEU A 3 -23.34 13.17 -11.71
C LEU A 3 -23.72 11.71 -12.07
N ALA A 4 -24.48 11.52 -13.14
CA ALA A 4 -24.80 10.21 -13.70
C ALA A 4 -23.57 9.38 -14.07
N VAL A 5 -22.54 9.96 -14.69
CA VAL A 5 -21.30 9.23 -15.06
C VAL A 5 -20.54 8.80 -13.80
N VAL A 6 -20.51 9.65 -12.76
CA VAL A 6 -19.90 9.32 -11.47
C VAL A 6 -20.67 8.19 -10.79
N VAL A 7 -22.00 8.24 -10.80
CA VAL A 7 -22.86 7.20 -10.22
C VAL A 7 -22.75 5.89 -11.00
N THR A 8 -22.72 5.91 -12.34
CA THR A 8 -22.55 4.70 -13.15
C THR A 8 -21.17 4.06 -12.96
N LEU A 9 -20.10 4.88 -12.83
CA LEU A 9 -18.76 4.40 -12.46
C LEU A 9 -18.74 3.79 -11.06
N LEU A 10 -19.40 4.43 -10.07
CA LEU A 10 -19.51 3.90 -8.71
C LEU A 10 -20.31 2.59 -8.65
N VAL A 11 -21.30 2.41 -9.52
CA VAL A 11 -22.14 1.19 -9.59
C VAL A 11 -21.42 0.02 -10.26
N HIS A 12 -20.55 0.26 -11.24
CA HIS A 12 -19.74 -0.82 -11.83
C HIS A 12 -18.62 -1.33 -10.92
N CYS A 13 -18.30 -0.63 -9.82
CA CYS A 13 -17.35 -1.10 -8.80
C CYS A 13 -17.91 -2.17 -7.84
N PHE A 14 -19.14 -2.68 -8.06
CA PHE A 14 -19.80 -3.61 -7.12
C PHE A 14 -19.66 -5.10 -7.47
N LEU A 15 -19.10 -5.46 -8.61
CA LEU A 15 -18.81 -6.85 -8.95
C LEU A 15 -17.33 -7.12 -8.67
N VAL A 16 -17.03 -7.61 -7.48
CA VAL A 16 -15.73 -8.20 -7.16
C VAL A 16 -15.86 -9.69 -7.38
N THR A 17 -15.40 -10.16 -8.54
CA THR A 17 -15.22 -11.59 -8.79
C THR A 17 -13.87 -12.03 -8.21
N CYS A 18 -13.81 -13.24 -7.66
CA CYS A 18 -12.53 -13.89 -7.40
C CYS A 18 -11.76 -14.09 -8.71
N SER A 19 -10.47 -14.38 -8.62
CA SER A 19 -9.69 -14.68 -9.82
C SER A 19 -10.22 -15.95 -10.49
N PRO A 20 -10.64 -15.90 -11.77
CA PRO A 20 -11.19 -17.07 -12.44
C PRO A 20 -10.23 -18.26 -12.47
N GLY A 21 -8.92 -18.00 -12.50
CA GLY A 21 -7.87 -19.03 -12.50
C GLY A 21 -7.90 -19.94 -11.28
N ASP A 22 -8.36 -19.44 -10.13
CA ASP A 22 -8.42 -20.22 -8.87
C ASP A 22 -9.47 -21.33 -8.92
N ASN A 23 -10.42 -21.26 -9.86
CA ASN A 23 -11.50 -22.24 -10.02
C ASN A 23 -11.32 -23.13 -11.26
N LEU A 24 -10.16 -23.08 -11.91
CA LEU A 24 -9.86 -23.98 -13.03
C LEU A 24 -9.60 -25.39 -12.50
N ASP A 25 -10.33 -26.37 -13.01
CA ASP A 25 -10.14 -27.77 -12.63
C ASP A 25 -8.71 -28.22 -12.93
N GLU A 26 -8.15 -27.78 -14.06
CA GLU A 26 -6.77 -28.06 -14.44
C GLU A 26 -5.74 -27.46 -13.48
N PHE A 27 -6.02 -26.28 -12.90
CA PHE A 27 -5.13 -25.67 -11.92
C PHE A 27 -5.15 -26.44 -10.61
N ILE A 28 -6.35 -26.81 -10.14
CA ILE A 28 -6.55 -27.61 -8.93
C ILE A 28 -5.85 -28.96 -9.10
N ASP A 29 -6.08 -29.65 -10.21
CA ASP A 29 -5.46 -30.95 -10.49
C ASP A 29 -3.93 -30.88 -10.56
N CYS A 30 -3.39 -29.83 -11.18
CA CYS A 30 -1.94 -29.61 -11.21
C CYS A 30 -1.38 -29.43 -9.79
N THR A 31 -2.02 -28.60 -8.95
CA THR A 31 -1.54 -28.35 -7.59
C THR A 31 -1.56 -29.63 -6.75
N TYR A 32 -2.62 -30.45 -6.87
CA TYR A 32 -2.70 -31.75 -6.20
C TYR A 32 -1.62 -32.73 -6.67
N ALA A 33 -1.36 -32.82 -7.97
CA ALA A 33 -0.30 -33.65 -8.51
C ALA A 33 1.08 -33.21 -7.99
N CYS A 34 1.34 -31.90 -7.97
CA CYS A 34 2.59 -31.36 -7.46
C CYS A 34 2.80 -31.66 -5.97
N GLU A 35 1.78 -31.40 -5.15
CA GLU A 35 1.85 -31.64 -3.71
C GLU A 35 2.05 -33.12 -3.37
N TYR A 36 1.37 -34.02 -4.09
CA TYR A 36 1.51 -35.46 -3.93
C TYR A 36 2.89 -35.96 -4.37
N ASN A 37 3.31 -35.62 -5.60
CA ASN A 37 4.58 -36.10 -6.17
C ASN A 37 5.78 -35.63 -5.36
N ARG A 38 5.75 -34.38 -4.88
CA ARG A 38 6.82 -33.79 -4.05
C ARG A 38 6.70 -34.11 -2.56
N ARG A 39 5.63 -34.80 -2.14
CA ARG A 39 5.34 -35.14 -0.74
C ARG A 39 5.42 -33.91 0.17
N CYS A 40 4.70 -32.86 -0.22
CA CYS A 40 4.79 -31.58 0.46
C CYS A 40 4.42 -31.68 1.95
N PRO A 41 5.24 -31.11 2.86
CA PRO A 41 4.89 -31.04 4.28
C PRO A 41 3.59 -30.27 4.49
N ASN A 42 2.71 -30.80 5.35
CA ASN A 42 1.38 -30.26 5.69
C ASN A 42 0.32 -30.33 4.56
N SER A 43 0.64 -30.92 3.41
CA SER A 43 -0.39 -31.22 2.41
C SER A 43 -1.38 -32.25 2.94
N GLN A 44 -2.65 -32.08 2.57
CA GLN A 44 -3.70 -33.08 2.83
C GLN A 44 -3.85 -34.07 1.67
N ILE A 45 -3.11 -33.87 0.57
CA ILE A 45 -3.19 -34.69 -0.63
C ILE A 45 -2.28 -35.90 -0.47
N ASN A 46 -2.90 -37.05 -0.23
CA ASN A 46 -2.20 -38.32 0.02
C ASN A 46 -2.40 -39.34 -1.11
N TYR A 47 -3.19 -38.98 -2.12
CA TYR A 47 -3.48 -39.82 -3.27
C TYR A 47 -3.94 -38.94 -4.44
N ILE A 48 -3.45 -39.25 -5.63
CA ILE A 48 -3.99 -38.79 -6.90
C ILE A 48 -4.27 -40.02 -7.74
N ASP A 49 -5.36 -39.99 -8.52
CA ASP A 49 -5.68 -41.06 -9.44
C ASP A 49 -4.98 -40.79 -10.79
N PRO A 50 -4.03 -41.65 -11.23
CA PRO A 50 -3.30 -41.46 -12.48
C PRO A 50 -4.21 -41.51 -13.72
N GLU A 51 -5.37 -42.16 -13.66
CA GLU A 51 -6.30 -42.25 -14.79
C GLU A 51 -7.04 -40.94 -15.05
N THR A 52 -7.24 -40.13 -14.00
CA THR A 52 -8.04 -38.89 -14.06
C THR A 52 -7.21 -37.62 -13.97
N ASN A 53 -6.08 -37.63 -13.24
CA ASN A 53 -5.23 -36.46 -13.11
C ASN A 53 -4.20 -36.39 -14.24
N MET A 54 -4.38 -35.45 -15.16
CA MET A 54 -3.50 -35.28 -16.33
C MET A 54 -2.06 -34.82 -15.99
N PHE A 55 -1.83 -34.36 -14.75
CA PHE A 55 -0.54 -33.84 -14.30
C PHE A 55 0.27 -34.85 -13.47
N HIS A 56 -0.21 -36.09 -13.32
CA HIS A 56 0.42 -37.10 -12.46
C HIS A 56 1.87 -37.43 -12.86
N ASP A 57 2.18 -37.40 -14.16
CA ASP A 57 3.50 -37.70 -14.72
C ASP A 57 4.42 -36.48 -14.87
N ILE A 58 3.95 -35.27 -14.50
CA ILE A 58 4.80 -34.07 -14.59
C ILE A 58 5.88 -34.09 -13.52
N GLU A 59 7.12 -33.84 -13.95
CA GLU A 59 8.25 -33.60 -13.05
C GLU A 59 8.20 -32.16 -12.54
N PHE A 60 7.93 -32.01 -11.24
CA PHE A 60 7.94 -30.73 -10.55
C PHE A 60 9.29 -30.45 -9.89
N PHE A 61 9.70 -29.19 -9.87
CA PHE A 61 10.98 -28.80 -9.28
C PHE A 61 10.90 -28.66 -7.76
N ASP A 62 11.96 -29.02 -7.05
CA ASP A 62 12.05 -28.74 -5.62
C ASP A 62 12.23 -27.26 -5.31
N THR A 63 11.67 -26.82 -4.18
CA THR A 63 11.77 -25.44 -3.71
C THR A 63 13.24 -25.14 -3.37
N PRO A 64 13.86 -24.15 -4.03
CA PRO A 64 15.26 -23.84 -3.77
C PRO A 64 15.50 -23.50 -2.28
N PRO A 65 16.55 -24.06 -1.63
CA PRO A 65 16.79 -23.85 -0.19
C PRO A 65 16.91 -22.38 0.20
N LEU A 66 17.44 -21.55 -0.71
CA LEU A 66 17.55 -20.10 -0.51
C LEU A 66 16.16 -19.44 -0.40
N TYR A 67 15.23 -19.83 -1.26
CA TYR A 67 13.88 -19.27 -1.29
C TYR A 67 13.06 -19.74 -0.09
N SER A 68 13.22 -21.00 0.29
CA SER A 68 12.56 -21.54 1.48
C SER A 68 13.06 -20.87 2.77
N LYS A 69 14.39 -20.71 2.94
CA LYS A 69 14.96 -20.16 4.18
C LYS A 69 14.87 -18.64 4.29
N LEU A 70 15.03 -17.90 3.18
CA LEU A 70 15.07 -16.43 3.22
C LEU A 70 13.71 -15.79 2.93
N LEU A 71 12.92 -16.40 2.06
CA LEU A 71 11.67 -15.82 1.56
C LEU A 71 10.44 -16.66 1.91
N PHE A 72 10.59 -17.69 2.75
CA PHE A 72 9.48 -18.49 3.25
C PHE A 72 8.59 -19.08 2.15
N TRP A 73 9.21 -19.48 1.03
CA TRP A 73 8.54 -20.37 0.07
C TRP A 73 8.49 -21.77 0.65
N ASP A 74 7.29 -22.25 0.97
CA ASP A 74 7.06 -23.64 1.33
C ASP A 74 6.76 -24.46 0.06
N CYS A 75 6.65 -25.78 0.24
CA CYS A 75 6.42 -26.70 -0.87
C CYS A 75 5.07 -26.42 -1.57
N ILE A 76 4.01 -26.16 -0.78
CA ILE A 76 2.65 -25.94 -1.28
C ILE A 76 2.58 -24.65 -2.12
N SER A 77 3.07 -23.53 -1.58
CA SER A 77 3.09 -22.26 -2.33
C SER A 77 4.02 -22.30 -3.53
N ASP A 78 5.08 -23.11 -3.50
CA ASP A 78 5.93 -23.32 -4.67
C ASP A 78 5.25 -24.19 -5.74
N CYS A 79 4.44 -25.18 -5.34
CA CYS A 79 3.57 -25.95 -6.24
C CYS A 79 2.51 -25.07 -6.90
N ASP A 80 1.83 -24.23 -6.12
CA ASP A 80 0.90 -23.21 -6.62
C ASP A 80 1.57 -22.35 -7.69
N TYR A 81 2.74 -21.79 -7.40
CA TYR A 81 3.52 -21.01 -8.38
C TYR A 81 3.85 -21.81 -9.65
N GLN A 82 4.35 -23.04 -9.53
CA GLN A 82 4.70 -23.85 -10.70
C GLN A 82 3.48 -24.13 -11.57
N CYS A 83 2.35 -24.47 -10.94
CA CYS A 83 1.10 -24.74 -11.65
C CYS A 83 0.52 -23.51 -12.32
N GLN A 84 0.58 -22.32 -11.71
CA GLN A 84 0.20 -21.09 -12.39
C GLN A 84 0.96 -20.92 -13.71
N HIS A 85 2.26 -21.21 -13.73
CA HIS A 85 3.09 -21.12 -14.94
C HIS A 85 2.81 -22.24 -15.96
N ILE A 86 2.58 -23.46 -15.50
CA ILE A 86 2.23 -24.60 -16.37
C ILE A 86 0.89 -24.33 -17.07
N ILE A 87 -0.15 -24.01 -16.31
CA ILE A 87 -1.49 -23.72 -16.84
C ILE A 87 -1.45 -22.50 -17.76
N THR A 88 -0.72 -21.44 -17.38
CA THR A 88 -0.58 -20.26 -18.23
C THR A 88 0.07 -20.59 -19.57
N ARG A 89 1.13 -21.41 -19.58
CA ARG A 89 1.77 -21.82 -20.84
C ARG A 89 0.83 -22.67 -21.69
N TRP A 90 0.16 -23.64 -21.06
CA TRP A 90 -0.79 -24.48 -21.77
C TRP A 90 -1.92 -23.67 -22.41
N ARG A 91 -2.52 -22.72 -21.68
CA ARG A 91 -3.56 -21.83 -22.23
C ARG A 91 -3.04 -20.93 -23.34
N ILE A 92 -1.78 -20.47 -23.28
CA ILE A 92 -1.15 -19.74 -24.40
C ILE A 92 -1.03 -20.64 -25.64
N ASP A 93 -0.59 -21.89 -25.46
CA ASP A 93 -0.39 -22.84 -26.56
C ASP A 93 -1.73 -23.25 -27.22
N GLU A 94 -2.81 -23.31 -26.45
CA GLU A 94 -4.18 -23.59 -26.93
C GLU A 94 -4.93 -22.33 -27.40
N GLU A 95 -4.26 -21.17 -27.45
CA GLU A 95 -4.87 -19.87 -27.80
C GLU A 95 -6.08 -19.47 -26.94
N GLU A 96 -6.09 -19.90 -25.67
CA GLU A 96 -7.16 -19.60 -24.71
C GLU A 96 -6.89 -18.31 -23.91
N GLU A 97 -7.93 -17.81 -23.23
CA GLU A 97 -7.80 -16.65 -22.33
C GLU A 97 -6.88 -16.96 -21.14
N ILE A 98 -5.94 -16.06 -20.85
CA ILE A 98 -5.04 -16.16 -19.70
C ILE A 98 -5.73 -15.56 -18.47
N TYR A 99 -5.72 -16.31 -17.37
CA TYR A 99 -6.33 -15.88 -16.11
C TYR A 99 -5.34 -15.38 -15.07
N GLN A 100 -5.87 -14.56 -14.16
CA GLN A 100 -5.23 -14.25 -12.89
C GLN A 100 -5.45 -15.42 -11.91
N PHE A 101 -4.51 -15.57 -10.99
CA PHE A 101 -4.54 -16.51 -9.88
C PHE A 101 -4.33 -15.72 -8.58
N HIS A 102 -5.18 -15.92 -7.58
CA HIS A 102 -5.18 -15.22 -6.30
C HIS A 102 -5.16 -13.68 -6.43
N GLY A 103 -5.79 -13.15 -7.47
CA GLY A 103 -5.82 -11.70 -7.79
C GLY A 103 -4.57 -11.18 -8.49
N LYS A 104 -3.67 -12.06 -8.93
CA LYS A 104 -2.35 -11.70 -9.47
C LYS A 104 -2.13 -12.36 -10.83
N TRP A 105 -1.32 -11.70 -11.65
CA TRP A 105 -0.81 -12.32 -12.86
C TRP A 105 0.35 -13.27 -12.53
N PRO A 106 0.53 -14.36 -13.29
CA PRO A 106 1.56 -15.37 -13.08
C PRO A 106 2.95 -14.83 -13.47
N PHE A 107 3.48 -13.90 -12.67
CA PHE A 107 4.78 -13.28 -12.93
C PHE A 107 5.92 -14.27 -12.72
N LEU A 108 6.99 -14.09 -13.48
CA LEU A 108 8.24 -14.83 -13.24
C LEU A 108 8.88 -14.34 -11.93
N ARG A 109 9.26 -15.28 -11.06
CA ARG A 109 10.04 -14.96 -9.86
C ARG A 109 11.45 -14.51 -10.23
N VAL A 110 11.77 -13.26 -9.91
CA VAL A 110 13.12 -12.72 -10.01
C VAL A 110 13.70 -12.61 -8.60
N LEU A 111 14.87 -13.21 -8.37
CA LEU A 111 15.50 -13.33 -7.04
C LEU A 111 14.59 -13.98 -5.98
N GLY A 112 13.67 -14.85 -6.40
CA GLY A 112 12.69 -15.49 -5.52
C GLY A 112 11.55 -14.58 -5.04
N THR A 113 11.52 -13.31 -5.46
CA THR A 113 10.44 -12.38 -5.12
C THR A 113 9.18 -12.69 -5.91
N GLN A 114 8.02 -12.53 -5.28
CA GLN A 114 6.72 -12.75 -5.93
C GLN A 114 6.39 -11.63 -6.92
N GLU A 115 6.62 -10.37 -6.54
CA GLU A 115 6.41 -9.19 -7.38
C GLU A 115 7.64 -8.28 -7.36
N PHE A 116 8.63 -8.59 -8.20
CA PHE A 116 9.94 -7.96 -8.18
C PHE A 116 9.89 -6.43 -8.37
N PHE A 117 9.18 -5.96 -9.41
CA PHE A 117 9.11 -4.53 -9.69
C PHE A 117 8.30 -3.76 -8.64
N SER A 118 7.17 -4.32 -8.18
CA SER A 118 6.39 -3.74 -7.08
C SER A 118 7.26 -3.57 -5.83
N THR A 119 8.06 -4.59 -5.49
CA THR A 119 9.00 -4.53 -4.36
C THR A 119 10.00 -3.39 -4.51
N ILE A 120 10.66 -3.26 -5.67
CA ILE A 120 11.64 -2.20 -5.92
C ILE A 120 10.99 -0.82 -5.87
N PHE A 121 9.81 -0.65 -6.46
CA PHE A 121 9.12 0.64 -6.45
C PHE A 121 8.64 1.03 -5.05
N SER A 122 8.24 0.07 -4.21
CA SER A 122 7.92 0.34 -2.81
C SER A 122 9.16 0.78 -2.02
N ILE A 123 10.32 0.15 -2.22
CA ILE A 123 11.59 0.61 -1.65
C ILE A 123 11.92 2.03 -2.14
N GLY A 124 11.72 2.31 -3.42
CA GLY A 124 11.89 3.64 -4.00
C GLY A 124 11.00 4.69 -3.32
N ASN A 125 9.74 4.36 -3.06
CA ASN A 125 8.79 5.25 -2.39
C ASN A 125 9.13 5.49 -0.91
N PHE A 126 9.83 4.57 -0.23
CA PHE A 126 10.31 4.80 1.14
C PHE A 126 11.27 6.00 1.24
N ILE A 127 12.14 6.18 0.23
CA ILE A 127 13.23 7.16 0.23
C ILE A 127 12.76 8.61 0.50
N PRO A 128 11.76 9.17 -0.21
CA PRO A 128 11.27 10.52 0.05
C PRO A 128 10.69 10.69 1.46
N HIS A 129 10.00 9.67 1.99
CA HIS A 129 9.48 9.70 3.37
C HIS A 129 10.61 9.72 4.40
N TYR A 130 11.65 8.91 4.21
CA TYR A 130 12.84 8.93 5.07
C TYR A 130 13.57 10.29 5.04
N LYS A 131 13.79 10.86 3.84
CA LYS A 131 14.39 12.19 3.70
C LYS A 131 13.54 13.27 4.40
N GLY A 132 12.21 13.16 4.29
CA GLY A 132 11.27 14.01 5.01
C GLY A 132 11.41 13.87 6.53
N PHE A 133 11.44 12.63 7.03
CA PHE A 133 11.60 12.32 8.45
C PHE A 133 12.86 12.94 9.04
N VAL A 134 14.02 12.75 8.38
CA VAL A 134 15.30 13.33 8.81
C VAL A 134 15.23 14.86 8.85
N LYS A 135 14.64 15.47 7.81
CA LYS A 135 14.48 16.93 7.72
C LYS A 135 13.62 17.49 8.86
N PHE A 136 12.44 16.91 9.11
CA PHE A 136 11.53 17.39 10.15
C PHE A 136 12.03 17.10 11.56
N SER A 137 12.66 15.93 11.78
CA SER A 137 13.29 15.58 13.06
C SER A 137 14.36 16.59 13.45
N ARG A 138 15.19 17.02 12.49
CA ARG A 138 16.19 18.06 12.73
C ARG A 138 15.56 19.39 13.13
N ILE A 139 14.51 19.83 12.43
CA ILE A 139 13.79 21.08 12.75
C ILE A 139 13.21 21.02 14.17
N ILE A 140 12.59 19.90 14.55
CA ILE A 140 12.02 19.72 15.89
C ILE A 140 13.12 19.81 16.97
N ARG A 141 14.28 19.18 16.75
CA ARG A 141 15.40 19.22 17.69
C ARG A 141 15.92 20.66 17.88
N GLU A 142 16.13 21.38 16.79
CA GLU A 142 16.61 22.77 16.81
C GLU A 142 15.60 23.75 17.44
N GLU A 143 14.28 23.51 17.27
CA GLU A 143 13.23 24.29 17.94
C GLU A 143 13.09 23.94 19.43
N GLY A 144 13.31 22.68 19.81
CA GLY A 144 13.25 22.19 21.20
C GLY A 144 14.28 22.85 22.12
N ASP A 145 15.50 23.07 21.61
CA ASP A 145 16.55 23.80 22.34
C ASP A 145 16.18 25.27 22.59
N ARG A 146 15.27 25.83 21.78
CA ARG A 146 14.82 27.22 21.86
C ARG A 146 13.50 27.38 22.63
N ARG A 147 13.28 26.62 23.72
CA ARG A 147 12.27 26.77 24.83
C ARG A 147 10.91 27.44 24.58
N ARG A 148 10.44 27.58 23.35
CA ARG A 148 9.18 28.25 22.99
C ARG A 148 8.38 27.26 22.17
N LYS A 149 7.40 26.61 22.81
CA LYS A 149 6.36 25.80 22.15
C LYS A 149 5.57 26.74 21.23
N ASN A 150 6.09 26.98 20.04
CA ASN A 150 5.49 27.85 19.06
C ASN A 150 4.48 27.04 18.23
N SER A 151 3.45 27.70 17.73
CA SER A 151 2.40 27.08 16.91
C SER A 151 2.97 26.34 15.69
N ARG A 152 4.10 26.82 15.14
CA ARG A 152 4.89 26.14 14.10
C ARG A 152 5.28 24.70 14.45
N SER A 153 5.57 24.40 15.71
CA SER A 153 5.99 23.06 16.16
C SER A 153 4.90 22.01 15.93
N ILE A 154 3.63 22.34 16.20
CA ILE A 154 2.49 21.42 15.99
C ILE A 154 2.36 21.02 14.52
N LEU A 155 2.55 21.98 13.61
CA LEU A 155 2.49 21.71 12.18
C LEU A 155 3.64 20.78 11.73
N ILE A 156 4.85 20.97 12.25
CA ILE A 156 6.00 20.13 11.93
C ILE A 156 5.80 18.70 12.48
N TRP A 157 5.21 18.55 13.67
CA TRP A 157 4.83 17.23 14.20
C TRP A 157 3.85 16.49 13.29
N ASN A 158 2.84 17.18 12.75
CA ASN A 158 1.91 16.55 11.80
C ASN A 158 2.63 16.04 10.54
N TYR A 159 3.60 16.79 10.04
CA TYR A 159 4.42 16.31 8.91
C TYR A 159 5.32 15.15 9.27
N LEU A 160 5.85 15.12 10.51
CA LEU A 160 6.60 13.98 11.00
C LEU A 160 5.73 12.71 11.01
N TYR A 161 4.48 12.81 11.48
CA TYR A 161 3.55 11.67 11.46
C TYR A 161 3.32 11.13 10.05
N VAL A 162 3.14 12.00 9.04
CA VAL A 162 3.02 11.60 7.63
C VAL A 162 4.28 10.87 7.14
N THR A 163 5.47 11.36 7.51
CA THR A 163 6.73 10.71 7.10
C THR A 163 6.91 9.34 7.74
N VAL A 164 6.57 9.19 9.03
CA VAL A 164 6.64 7.90 9.74
C VAL A 164 5.61 6.92 9.17
N ALA A 165 4.37 7.36 8.96
CA ALA A 165 3.31 6.54 8.36
C ALA A 165 3.71 6.03 6.97
N GLY A 166 4.24 6.90 6.12
CA GLY A 166 4.73 6.50 4.81
C GLY A 166 5.91 5.53 4.89
N MET A 167 6.88 5.76 5.78
CA MET A 167 7.98 4.80 5.99
C MET A 167 7.47 3.40 6.39
N LEU A 168 6.49 3.33 7.30
CA LEU A 168 5.87 2.07 7.70
C LEU A 168 5.11 1.41 6.53
N ALA A 169 4.30 2.17 5.80
CA ALA A 169 3.54 1.68 4.66
C ALA A 169 4.45 1.11 3.56
N TRP A 170 5.45 1.86 3.12
CA TRP A 170 6.33 1.41 2.05
C TRP A 170 7.25 0.26 2.47
N THR A 171 7.58 0.17 3.77
CA THR A 171 8.27 -1.02 4.30
C THR A 171 7.36 -2.24 4.25
N ALA A 172 6.13 -2.14 4.75
CA ALA A 172 5.18 -3.24 4.73
C ALA A 172 4.84 -3.68 3.30
N SER A 173 4.60 -2.72 2.40
CA SER A 173 4.39 -2.96 0.96
C SER A 173 5.59 -3.68 0.33
N SER A 174 6.83 -3.24 0.63
CA SER A 174 8.03 -3.91 0.11
C SER A 174 8.12 -5.36 0.58
N VAL A 175 7.80 -5.63 1.85
CA VAL A 175 7.81 -6.99 2.40
C VAL A 175 6.70 -7.84 1.80
N PHE A 176 5.49 -7.29 1.66
CA PHE A 176 4.33 -7.97 1.06
C PHE A 176 4.56 -8.34 -0.41
N HIS A 177 5.01 -7.41 -1.24
CA HIS A 177 5.28 -7.70 -2.66
C HIS A 177 6.49 -8.63 -2.85
N CYS A 178 7.44 -8.61 -1.91
CA CYS A 178 8.55 -9.55 -1.91
C CYS A 178 8.04 -10.97 -1.62
N ARG A 179 7.23 -11.11 -0.57
CA ARG A 179 6.58 -12.35 -0.18
C ARG A 179 5.19 -12.10 0.41
N ASP A 180 4.20 -12.64 -0.29
CA ASP A 180 2.82 -12.60 0.17
C ASP A 180 2.56 -13.65 1.25
N LEU A 181 2.22 -13.19 2.43
CA LEU A 181 1.76 -13.96 3.57
C LEU A 181 0.60 -13.21 4.21
N ILE A 182 -0.32 -13.91 4.85
CA ILE A 182 -1.49 -13.30 5.53
C ILE A 182 -1.08 -12.15 6.46
N ILE A 183 0.06 -12.25 7.15
CA ILE A 183 0.54 -11.19 8.05
C ILE A 183 1.10 -9.99 7.26
N THR A 184 1.87 -10.23 6.20
CA THR A 184 2.49 -9.16 5.41
C THR A 184 1.44 -8.37 4.65
N GLU A 185 0.45 -9.08 4.10
CA GLU A 185 -0.75 -8.51 3.47
C GLU A 185 -1.53 -7.63 4.44
N LYS A 186 -1.84 -8.15 5.64
CA LYS A 186 -2.58 -7.38 6.66
C LYS A 186 -1.87 -6.09 7.06
N LEU A 187 -0.55 -6.16 7.25
CA LEU A 187 0.26 -5.00 7.61
C LEU A 187 0.28 -3.95 6.49
N ASP A 188 0.39 -4.37 5.23
CA ASP A 188 0.36 -3.45 4.09
C ASP A 188 -0.95 -2.66 4.04
N TYR A 189 -2.08 -3.38 4.19
CA TYR A 189 -3.42 -2.79 4.21
C TYR A 189 -3.62 -1.81 5.38
N PHE A 190 -3.14 -2.17 6.58
CA PHE A 190 -3.22 -1.32 7.76
C PHE A 190 -2.43 -0.02 7.59
N PHE A 191 -1.20 -0.09 7.07
CA PHE A 191 -0.37 1.09 6.91
C PHE A 191 -0.76 1.94 5.69
N ALA A 192 -1.40 1.36 4.67
CA ALA A 192 -2.09 2.13 3.63
C ALA A 192 -3.17 3.03 4.27
N GLY A 193 -4.01 2.47 5.15
CA GLY A 193 -4.99 3.20 5.96
C GLY A 193 -4.38 4.32 6.82
N LEU A 194 -3.25 4.03 7.48
CA LEU A 194 -2.55 5.03 8.29
C LEU A 194 -2.03 6.20 7.44
N THR A 195 -1.54 5.91 6.22
CA THR A 195 -0.97 6.91 5.32
C THR A 195 -2.02 7.92 4.86
N VAL A 196 -3.20 7.45 4.42
CA VAL A 196 -4.27 8.38 3.99
C VAL A 196 -4.83 9.19 5.15
N LEU A 197 -4.95 8.61 6.36
CA LEU A 197 -5.45 9.31 7.54
C LEU A 197 -4.48 10.38 8.03
N THR A 198 -3.18 10.06 8.11
CA THR A 198 -2.16 11.04 8.50
C THR A 198 -2.01 12.14 7.45
N GLY A 199 -2.14 11.81 6.16
CA GLY A 199 -2.20 12.78 5.06
C GLY A 199 -3.39 13.73 5.21
N PHE A 200 -4.61 13.19 5.37
CA PHE A 200 -5.82 13.98 5.63
C PHE A 200 -5.65 14.88 6.87
N HIS A 201 -5.21 14.31 8.00
CA HIS A 201 -4.98 15.04 9.26
C HIS A 201 -4.04 16.23 9.08
N ALA A 202 -2.89 16.03 8.45
CA ALA A 202 -1.89 17.07 8.28
C ALA A 202 -2.37 18.22 7.37
N ILE A 203 -3.05 17.90 6.26
CA ILE A 203 -3.57 18.93 5.34
C ILE A 203 -4.73 19.69 5.98
N PHE A 204 -5.66 18.97 6.62
CA PHE A 204 -6.81 19.58 7.29
C PHE A 204 -6.37 20.53 8.41
N ALA A 205 -5.47 20.08 9.28
CA ALA A 205 -4.93 20.88 10.37
C ALA A 205 -4.17 22.13 9.86
N ARG A 206 -3.50 22.03 8.71
CA ARG A 206 -2.85 23.17 8.06
C ARG A 206 -3.87 24.18 7.52
N MET A 207 -4.86 23.70 6.76
CA MET A 207 -5.86 24.57 6.12
C MET A 207 -6.69 25.34 7.14
N THR A 208 -7.10 24.68 8.22
CA THR A 208 -7.90 25.27 9.29
C THR A 208 -7.08 26.04 10.32
N SER A 209 -5.76 26.14 10.12
CA SER A 209 -4.82 26.80 11.04
C SER A 209 -4.92 26.30 12.49
N MET A 210 -5.20 25.01 12.67
CA MET A 210 -5.34 24.38 14.00
C MET A 210 -4.10 24.53 14.88
N PHE A 211 -2.94 24.77 14.29
CA PHE A 211 -1.72 25.09 15.02
C PHE A 211 -1.86 26.31 15.95
N LEU A 212 -2.81 27.21 15.70
CA LEU A 212 -3.15 28.35 16.56
C LEU A 212 -4.01 27.95 17.77
N TYR A 213 -4.64 26.78 17.75
CA TYR A 213 -5.58 26.28 18.77
C TYR A 213 -5.16 24.89 19.29
N PRO A 214 -4.14 24.80 20.18
CA PRO A 214 -3.52 23.54 20.57
C PRO A 214 -4.48 22.48 21.13
N LYS A 215 -5.47 22.89 21.95
CA LYS A 215 -6.45 21.95 22.53
C LYS A 215 -7.34 21.32 21.45
N ILE A 216 -7.77 22.12 20.47
CA ILE A 216 -8.58 21.64 19.33
C ILE A 216 -7.73 20.71 18.45
N ALA A 217 -6.47 21.08 18.18
CA ALA A 217 -5.54 20.26 17.42
C ALA A 217 -5.29 18.89 18.08
N GLN A 218 -5.14 18.86 19.41
CA GLN A 218 -4.99 17.63 20.19
C GLN A 218 -6.25 16.76 20.11
N ALA A 219 -7.43 17.34 20.32
CA ALA A 219 -8.70 16.62 20.20
C ALA A 219 -8.92 16.05 18.79
N PHE A 220 -8.59 16.83 17.76
CA PHE A 220 -8.65 16.38 16.37
C PHE A 220 -7.68 15.22 16.11
N THR A 221 -6.42 15.34 16.57
CA THR A 221 -5.43 14.24 16.46
C THR A 221 -5.92 12.97 17.16
N ALA A 222 -6.48 13.08 18.36
CA ALA A 222 -7.05 11.96 19.09
C ALA A 222 -8.23 11.32 18.34
N SER A 223 -9.10 12.14 17.72
CA SER A 223 -10.22 11.63 16.92
C SER A 223 -9.75 10.85 15.68
N VAL A 224 -8.72 11.32 14.97
CA VAL A 224 -8.14 10.59 13.83
C VAL A 224 -7.48 9.29 14.27
N ALA A 225 -6.77 9.30 15.40
CA ALA A 225 -6.20 8.08 15.98
C ALA A 225 -7.30 7.07 16.39
N ALA A 226 -8.41 7.54 16.94
CA ALA A 226 -9.56 6.70 17.27
C ALA A 226 -10.21 6.10 16.01
N ILE A 227 -10.37 6.89 14.94
CA ILE A 227 -10.86 6.38 13.64
C ILE A 227 -9.93 5.30 13.11
N PHE A 228 -8.61 5.48 13.19
CA PHE A 228 -7.65 4.46 12.77
C PHE A 228 -7.76 3.19 13.63
N ALA A 229 -7.83 3.32 14.95
CA ALA A 229 -7.98 2.16 15.84
C ALA A 229 -9.27 1.37 15.55
N LEU A 230 -10.39 2.06 15.32
CA LEU A 230 -11.66 1.43 14.94
C LEU A 230 -11.59 0.78 13.56
N HIS A 231 -10.88 1.39 12.60
CA HIS A 231 -10.64 0.81 11.29
C HIS A 231 -9.86 -0.50 11.36
N ILE A 232 -8.78 -0.53 12.16
CA ILE A 232 -7.99 -1.75 12.42
C ILE A 232 -8.84 -2.79 13.14
N LEU A 233 -9.57 -2.41 14.19
CA LEU A 233 -10.45 -3.33 14.92
C LEU A 233 -11.50 -3.95 14.00
N ARG A 234 -12.12 -3.14 13.13
CA ARG A 234 -13.07 -3.62 12.15
C ARG A 234 -12.42 -4.66 11.24
N LEU A 235 -11.26 -4.37 10.66
CA LEU A 235 -10.57 -5.31 9.76
C LEU A 235 -10.07 -6.56 10.49
N TYR A 236 -9.74 -6.46 11.77
CA TYR A 236 -9.35 -7.60 12.60
C TYR A 236 -10.54 -8.54 12.86
N VAL A 237 -11.72 -8.00 13.13
CA VAL A 237 -12.95 -8.78 13.38
C VAL A 237 -13.53 -9.36 12.09
N ASP A 238 -13.59 -8.56 11.04
CA ASP A 238 -14.15 -8.94 9.73
C ASP A 238 -13.27 -8.38 8.61
N TRP A 239 -12.44 -9.27 8.05
CA TRP A 239 -11.52 -8.93 6.98
C TRP A 239 -12.28 -8.69 5.68
N SER A 240 -12.17 -7.49 5.12
CA SER A 240 -12.80 -7.18 3.83
C SER A 240 -11.98 -6.15 3.05
N TYR A 241 -11.42 -6.62 1.94
CA TYR A 241 -10.70 -5.83 0.95
C TYR A 241 -11.53 -4.66 0.44
N THR A 242 -12.79 -4.94 0.10
CA THR A 242 -13.73 -3.94 -0.43
C THR A 242 -13.93 -2.78 0.54
N TYR A 243 -14.09 -3.06 1.84
CA TYR A 243 -14.17 -1.99 2.82
C TYR A 243 -12.85 -1.23 2.96
N ASN A 244 -11.70 -1.93 3.04
CA ASN A 244 -10.40 -1.25 3.15
C ASN A 244 -10.17 -0.30 1.98
N MET A 245 -10.47 -0.74 0.76
CA MET A 245 -10.37 0.08 -0.44
C MET A 245 -11.31 1.29 -0.37
N ARG A 246 -12.58 1.10 0.02
CA ARG A 246 -13.54 2.21 0.18
C ARG A 246 -13.07 3.23 1.22
N PHE A 247 -12.56 2.77 2.36
CA PHE A 247 -12.02 3.62 3.41
C PHE A 247 -10.85 4.47 2.90
N ASN A 248 -9.89 3.83 2.23
CA ASN A 248 -8.72 4.50 1.66
C ASN A 248 -9.09 5.49 0.56
N ILE A 249 -9.99 5.11 -0.35
CA ILE A 249 -10.48 6.00 -1.41
C ILE A 249 -11.19 7.21 -0.82
N PHE A 250 -12.04 7.03 0.19
CA PHE A 250 -12.76 8.12 0.84
C PHE A 250 -11.80 9.18 1.42
N PHE A 251 -10.84 8.75 2.25
CA PHE A 251 -9.87 9.68 2.85
C PHE A 251 -8.88 10.22 1.81
N GLY A 252 -8.50 9.42 0.80
CA GLY A 252 -7.67 9.86 -0.31
C GLY A 252 -8.33 10.98 -1.12
N VAL A 253 -9.61 10.83 -1.48
CA VAL A 253 -10.37 11.88 -2.18
C VAL A 253 -10.48 13.15 -1.34
N LEU A 254 -10.78 13.03 -0.04
CA LEU A 254 -10.79 14.19 0.87
C LEU A 254 -9.42 14.89 0.92
N GLN A 255 -8.33 14.11 1.01
CA GLN A 255 -6.98 14.64 1.00
C GLN A 255 -6.69 15.43 -0.29
N TYR A 256 -7.06 14.89 -1.47
CA TYR A 256 -6.85 15.58 -2.74
C TYR A 256 -7.68 16.86 -2.87
N ILE A 257 -8.94 16.85 -2.43
CA ILE A 257 -9.79 18.06 -2.41
C ILE A 257 -9.12 19.15 -1.56
N LEU A 258 -8.70 18.79 -0.33
CA LEU A 258 -8.05 19.73 0.58
C LEU A 258 -6.71 20.24 0.01
N LEU A 259 -5.93 19.38 -0.64
CA LEU A 259 -4.67 19.74 -1.26
C LEU A 259 -4.87 20.76 -2.41
N ILE A 260 -5.88 20.55 -3.26
CA ILE A 260 -6.22 21.46 -4.35
C ILE A 260 -6.66 22.81 -3.79
N MET A 261 -7.58 22.81 -2.81
CA MET A 261 -8.05 24.02 -2.15
C MET A 261 -6.90 24.80 -1.50
N LEU A 262 -6.00 24.12 -0.78
CA LEU A 262 -4.82 24.73 -0.17
C LEU A 262 -3.87 25.30 -1.24
N SER A 263 -3.70 24.60 -2.35
CA SER A 263 -2.87 25.06 -3.48
C SER A 263 -3.44 26.34 -4.11
N CYS A 264 -4.76 26.39 -4.32
CA CYS A 264 -5.46 27.59 -4.79
C CYS A 264 -5.32 28.76 -3.81
N GLN A 265 -5.50 28.52 -2.50
CA GLN A 265 -5.31 29.55 -1.47
C GLN A 265 -3.88 30.10 -1.49
N ASN A 266 -2.87 29.23 -1.54
CA ASN A 266 -1.47 29.63 -1.59
C ASN A 266 -1.15 30.40 -2.88
N TYR A 267 -1.66 29.95 -4.04
CA TYR A 267 -1.47 30.62 -5.32
C TYR A 267 -2.03 32.05 -5.32
N HIS A 268 -3.26 32.24 -4.84
CA HIS A 268 -3.86 33.56 -4.72
C HIS A 268 -3.10 34.46 -3.74
N ALA A 269 -2.69 33.93 -2.59
CA ALA A 269 -1.92 34.66 -1.60
C ALA A 269 -0.55 35.13 -2.16
N LEU A 270 0.17 34.23 -2.85
CA LEU A 270 1.45 34.55 -3.48
C LEU A 270 1.30 35.56 -4.63
N THR A 271 0.26 35.42 -5.44
CA THR A 271 -0.02 36.35 -6.55
C THR A 271 -0.33 37.75 -6.03
N LYS A 272 -1.17 37.86 -5.00
CA LYS A 272 -1.46 39.15 -4.34
C LYS A 272 -0.22 39.76 -3.68
N ALA A 273 0.61 38.95 -3.03
CA ALA A 273 1.87 39.42 -2.44
C ALA A 273 2.87 39.92 -3.51
N LYS A 274 2.90 39.27 -4.69
CA LYS A 274 3.71 39.70 -5.83
C LYS A 274 3.20 41.03 -6.40
N ALA A 275 1.89 41.16 -6.60
CA ALA A 275 1.26 42.39 -7.09
C ALA A 275 1.50 43.58 -6.14
N ASN A 276 1.53 43.33 -4.83
CA ASN A 276 1.78 44.35 -3.80
C ASN A 276 3.28 44.63 -3.55
N GLY A 277 4.21 44.11 -4.36
CA GLY A 277 5.66 44.35 -4.21
C GLY A 277 6.36 43.64 -3.04
N ARG A 278 5.62 42.98 -2.14
CA ARG A 278 6.14 42.38 -0.89
C ARG A 278 7.07 41.18 -1.08
N ILE A 279 7.08 40.56 -2.26
CA ILE A 279 7.98 39.42 -2.56
C ILE A 279 9.40 39.90 -2.92
N GLN A 280 9.54 41.09 -3.51
CA GLN A 280 10.85 41.66 -3.86
C GLN A 280 11.62 42.10 -2.60
N GLU A 281 10.94 42.73 -1.64
CA GLU A 281 11.56 43.17 -0.37
C GLU A 281 12.15 42.01 0.44
N ASN A 282 11.46 40.85 0.51
CA ASN A 282 11.96 39.70 1.27
C ASN A 282 13.19 39.04 0.62
N ARG A 283 13.34 39.06 -0.71
CA ARG A 283 14.58 38.58 -1.37
C ARG A 283 15.76 39.55 -1.15
N VAL A 284 15.50 40.86 -1.20
CA VAL A 284 16.52 41.88 -0.95
C VAL A 284 17.00 41.87 0.51
N LEU A 285 16.10 41.59 1.46
CA LEU A 285 16.46 41.44 2.88
C LEU A 285 17.24 40.16 3.19
N GLN A 286 17.01 39.06 2.47
CA GLN A 286 17.82 37.85 2.63
C GLN A 286 19.20 37.96 1.98
N LEU A 287 19.33 38.66 0.85
CA LEU A 287 20.63 38.93 0.22
C LEU A 287 21.49 39.95 0.97
N ARG A 288 20.90 40.79 1.84
CA ARG A 288 21.63 41.70 2.72
C ARG A 288 22.03 41.10 4.08
N ARG A 289 21.64 39.85 4.36
CA ARG A 289 21.90 39.14 5.63
C ARG A 289 22.74 37.87 5.46
N GLY A 290 23.15 37.54 4.24
CA GLY A 290 24.23 36.59 3.96
C GLY A 290 25.50 37.35 3.65
#